data_AF-A0A653JPE8-F1
#
_entry.id   AF-A0A653JPE8-F1
#
_cell.length_a   1.000
_cell.length_b   1.000
_cell.length_c   1.000
_cell.angle_alpha   90.00
_cell.angle_beta   90.00
_cell.angle_gamma   90.00
#
_symmetry.space_group_name_H-M   'P 1'
#
loop_
_entity.id
_entity.type
_entity.pdbx_description
1 polymer ?
#
loop_
_entity_poly.entity_id
_entity_poly.type
_entity_poly.pdbx_seq_one_letter_code
_entity_poly.pdbx_strand_id
1 'polypeptide(L)'
;MPQTSAPALNPTASGNGNAALGYNPPGVRNTDSAVPLHPSEPVVHDYNSDGPAPGRLAFRWTYGSNVAAKNRDPRVQVVQYNEDSFVLRQNVCVHWEAPFTYLLFGNQGALLIDSGATANAKHYPLRETVDAIITRWGQARGRSKVPLTIALTSGEDIAQNQGLVQFAGRPDTNIVPTPLDVMKQHYGFRSSWPSGTGAIDLGDRVIEVIPTPGTHKDGVAFYDPYCQILFTGDFLYPGKINISNDRDFVTSLERLKTFAADRSPKWILGGHIEMMFVPGRYYPRFATYKPYERILQLAPDVINEVLQYAREIQGKDMLLIRPDFVLFNGVSPDQRTPVWPEGVPQINPPRPF
;
A
#
# COMPACT_ATOMS: atom_id res chain seq x y z
N MET A 1 19.66 -24.10 58.04
CA MET A 1 19.22 -24.05 56.63
C MET A 1 19.69 -22.74 56.05
N PRO A 2 20.46 -22.72 54.96
CA PRO A 2 20.82 -21.46 54.34
C PRO A 2 19.59 -20.91 53.62
N GLN A 3 19.15 -19.71 54.02
CA GLN A 3 18.19 -18.94 53.24
C GLN A 3 18.85 -18.62 51.90
N THR A 4 18.39 -19.26 50.84
CA THR A 4 18.63 -18.85 49.47
C THR A 4 18.06 -17.45 49.29
N SER A 5 18.93 -16.45 49.23
CA SER A 5 18.56 -15.11 48.78
C SER A 5 17.99 -15.23 47.37
N ALA A 6 16.69 -14.95 47.22
CA ALA A 6 16.10 -14.78 45.89
C ALA A 6 16.86 -13.67 45.16
N PRO A 7 17.21 -13.84 43.87
CA PRO A 7 17.87 -12.78 43.13
C PRO A 7 16.94 -11.56 43.11
N ALA A 8 17.47 -10.42 43.55
CA ALA A 8 16.80 -9.14 43.38
C ALA A 8 16.63 -8.90 41.88
N LEU A 9 15.39 -9.00 41.40
CA LEU A 9 15.03 -8.57 40.06
C LEU A 9 15.27 -7.05 40.01
N ASN A 10 16.37 -6.64 39.40
CA ASN A 10 16.56 -5.26 38.97
C ASN A 10 15.34 -4.90 38.09
N PRO A 11 14.65 -3.78 38.36
CA PRO A 11 13.55 -3.35 37.51
C PRO A 11 14.14 -2.96 36.15
N THR A 12 14.17 -3.89 35.21
CA THR A 12 14.53 -3.56 33.83
C THR A 12 13.40 -2.68 33.30
N ALA A 13 13.78 -1.50 32.82
CA ALA A 13 12.95 -0.45 32.23
C ALA A 13 12.27 -0.87 30.91
N SER A 14 11.83 -2.11 30.79
CA SER A 14 11.27 -2.68 29.57
C SER A 14 9.75 -2.65 29.65
N GLY A 15 9.18 -1.50 29.31
CA GLY A 15 7.74 -1.22 29.29
C GLY A 15 6.91 -2.10 28.33
N ASN A 16 7.55 -2.95 27.52
CA ASN A 16 6.88 -3.84 26.57
C ASN A 16 7.22 -5.34 26.78
N GLY A 17 7.63 -5.71 27.99
CA GLY A 17 7.97 -7.10 28.30
C GLY A 17 9.40 -7.46 27.94
N ASN A 18 9.84 -8.62 28.43
CA ASN A 18 11.23 -9.05 28.40
C ASN A 18 11.66 -9.41 26.97
N ALA A 19 12.60 -8.65 26.40
CA ALA A 19 13.17 -8.87 25.07
C ALA A 19 13.86 -10.24 24.90
N ALA A 20 14.18 -10.93 26.01
CA ALA A 20 14.73 -12.28 26.00
C ALA A 20 13.67 -13.39 25.82
N LEU A 21 12.36 -13.06 25.85
CA LEU A 21 11.29 -14.05 25.71
C LEU A 21 10.86 -14.22 24.24
N GLY A 22 10.62 -15.47 23.84
CA GLY A 22 10.39 -15.87 22.44
C GLY A 22 9.08 -15.39 21.80
N TYR A 23 8.25 -14.65 22.53
CA TYR A 23 7.06 -13.98 21.99
C TYR A 23 7.35 -12.58 21.45
N ASN A 24 8.58 -12.07 21.62
CA ASN A 24 9.09 -10.90 20.90
C ASN A 24 9.83 -11.39 19.64
N PRO A 25 9.18 -11.43 18.45
CA PRO A 25 9.85 -11.82 17.22
C PRO A 25 11.13 -10.99 17.00
N PRO A 26 12.14 -11.54 16.29
CA PRO A 26 13.46 -10.92 16.17
C PRO A 26 13.47 -9.42 15.82
N GLY A 27 12.53 -8.94 15.00
CA GLY A 27 12.40 -7.53 14.61
C GLY A 27 11.71 -6.59 15.61
N VAL A 28 11.12 -7.09 16.70
CA VAL A 28 10.54 -6.27 17.79
C VAL A 28 11.64 -5.73 18.72
N ARG A 29 12.86 -6.28 18.63
CA ARG A 29 13.93 -6.03 19.60
C ARG A 29 14.44 -4.58 19.60
N ASN A 30 14.19 -3.82 18.52
CA ASN A 30 14.81 -2.51 18.30
C ASN A 30 13.82 -1.42 17.84
N THR A 31 12.50 -1.62 17.89
CA THR A 31 11.57 -0.52 17.58
C THR A 31 11.16 0.16 18.88
N ASP A 32 11.50 1.45 19.03
CA ASP A 32 11.09 2.31 20.14
C ASP A 32 9.60 2.72 20.04
N SER A 33 8.75 1.78 19.61
CA SER A 33 7.31 1.96 19.40
C SER A 33 6.53 2.19 20.69
N ALA A 34 7.16 2.07 21.86
CA ALA A 34 6.51 2.18 23.16
C ALA A 34 6.12 3.64 23.47
N VAL A 35 4.83 3.90 23.64
CA VAL A 35 4.37 5.17 24.22
C VAL A 35 4.69 5.15 25.72
N PRO A 36 5.50 6.07 26.25
CA PRO A 36 5.76 6.13 27.69
C PRO A 36 4.45 6.42 28.45
N LEU A 37 4.32 5.91 29.68
CA LEU A 37 3.09 6.07 30.48
C LEU A 37 2.77 7.55 30.79
N HIS A 38 3.80 8.40 30.92
CA HIS A 38 3.71 9.82 31.24
C HIS A 38 4.75 10.64 30.47
N PRO A 39 4.58 10.84 29.14
CA PRO A 39 5.49 11.67 28.37
C PRO A 39 5.38 13.13 28.81
N SER A 40 6.51 13.76 29.10
CA SER A 40 6.61 15.22 29.29
C SER A 40 6.85 15.98 27.98
N GLU A 41 7.17 15.25 26.90
CA GLU A 41 7.47 15.77 25.57
C GLU A 41 6.85 14.88 24.49
N PRO A 42 6.70 15.37 23.24
CA PRO A 42 6.21 14.55 22.14
C PRO A 42 7.05 13.28 21.97
N VAL A 43 6.40 12.15 21.79
CA VAL A 43 7.07 10.87 21.60
C VAL A 43 7.76 10.90 20.23
N VAL A 44 9.07 10.65 20.25
CA VAL A 44 9.92 10.48 19.08
C VAL A 44 10.14 9.00 18.87
N HIS A 45 9.96 8.54 17.64
CA HIS A 45 10.21 7.16 17.25
C HIS A 45 11.48 7.10 16.41
N ASP A 46 12.42 6.25 16.80
CA ASP A 46 13.52 5.87 15.93
C ASP A 46 13.00 4.90 14.85
N TYR A 47 12.93 5.38 13.61
CA TYR A 47 12.48 4.58 12.46
C TYR A 47 13.57 3.69 11.89
N ASN A 48 14.72 3.60 12.55
CA ASN A 48 15.77 2.64 12.22
C ASN A 48 15.48 1.28 12.86
N SER A 49 15.39 0.23 12.06
CA SER A 49 15.07 -1.12 12.53
C SER A 49 15.94 -2.19 11.90
N ASP A 50 16.32 -3.20 12.70
CA ASP A 50 16.99 -4.40 12.19
C ASP A 50 15.97 -5.28 11.44
N GLY A 51 15.80 -4.98 10.16
CA GLY A 51 14.79 -5.60 9.29
C GLY A 51 13.44 -4.87 9.33
N PRO A 52 12.41 -5.45 8.70
CA PRO A 52 11.12 -4.77 8.56
C PRO A 52 10.39 -4.71 9.90
N ALA A 53 9.91 -3.53 10.25
CA ALA A 53 9.09 -3.29 11.42
C ALA A 53 7.96 -4.33 11.55
N PRO A 54 7.72 -4.84 12.76
CA PRO A 54 6.59 -5.73 13.03
C PRO A 54 5.27 -5.07 12.61
N GLY A 55 4.40 -5.88 12.03
CA GLY A 55 3.07 -5.46 11.63
C GLY A 55 2.34 -6.58 10.91
N ARG A 56 1.01 -6.54 10.92
CA ARG A 56 0.20 -7.65 10.41
C ARG A 56 -1.12 -7.18 9.79
N LEU A 57 -1.40 -7.67 8.58
CA LEU A 57 -2.73 -7.64 8.00
C LEU A 57 -3.41 -9.00 8.18
N ALA A 58 -3.94 -9.27 9.38
CA ALA A 58 -4.59 -10.54 9.73
C ALA A 58 -6.08 -10.37 10.03
N PHE A 59 -6.82 -10.08 8.96
CA PHE A 59 -8.25 -9.91 8.98
C PHE A 59 -8.77 -10.14 7.56
N ARG A 60 -10.08 -10.23 7.42
CA ARG A 60 -10.74 -10.32 6.12
C ARG A 60 -11.12 -8.92 5.66
N TRP A 61 -10.71 -8.55 4.45
CA TRP A 61 -11.16 -7.31 3.86
C TRP A 61 -12.66 -7.35 3.55
N THR A 62 -13.33 -6.19 3.63
CA THR A 62 -14.74 -6.04 3.21
C THR A 62 -14.87 -6.40 1.74
N TYR A 63 -15.75 -7.36 1.44
CA TYR A 63 -15.91 -7.93 0.10
C TYR A 63 -17.25 -7.56 -0.55
N GLY A 64 -17.98 -6.59 0.02
CA GLY A 64 -19.23 -6.09 -0.52
C GLY A 64 -20.39 -7.06 -0.42
N SER A 65 -21.37 -6.94 -1.32
CA SER A 65 -22.63 -7.70 -1.25
C SER A 65 -23.28 -7.85 -2.62
N ASN A 66 -24.02 -8.94 -2.82
CA ASN A 66 -24.79 -9.20 -4.04
C ASN A 66 -25.79 -8.08 -4.37
N VAL A 67 -26.33 -7.44 -3.35
CA VAL A 67 -27.17 -6.24 -3.49
C VAL A 67 -26.47 -5.10 -2.77
N ALA A 68 -25.77 -4.25 -3.52
CA ALA A 68 -24.98 -3.13 -3.00
C ALA A 68 -25.81 -2.22 -2.07
N ALA A 69 -27.08 -1.96 -2.39
CA ALA A 69 -28.00 -1.16 -1.58
C ALA A 69 -28.32 -1.77 -0.20
N LYS A 70 -28.09 -3.08 -0.01
CA LYS A 70 -28.29 -3.79 1.27
C LYS A 70 -26.98 -4.01 2.03
N ASN A 71 -25.84 -3.58 1.50
CA ASN A 71 -24.56 -3.71 2.17
C ASN A 71 -24.53 -2.88 3.46
N ARG A 72 -24.02 -3.47 4.54
CA ARG A 72 -23.91 -2.85 5.86
C ARG A 72 -22.45 -2.74 6.33
N ASP A 73 -21.49 -3.05 5.46
CA ASP A 73 -20.08 -2.88 5.77
C ASP A 73 -19.77 -1.37 5.95
N PRO A 74 -18.73 -1.03 6.72
CA PRO A 74 -18.30 0.36 6.83
C PRO A 74 -17.95 0.95 5.46
N ARG A 75 -18.09 2.27 5.30
CA ARG A 75 -17.71 2.96 4.06
C ARG A 75 -16.20 2.93 3.79
N VAL A 76 -15.43 2.95 4.87
CA VAL A 76 -13.97 2.80 4.87
C VAL A 76 -13.62 1.73 5.90
N GLN A 77 -13.00 0.63 5.47
CA GLN A 77 -12.39 -0.31 6.41
C GLN A 77 -10.98 0.17 6.71
N VAL A 78 -10.69 0.46 7.98
CA VAL A 78 -9.38 0.89 8.44
C VAL A 78 -8.71 -0.28 9.13
N VAL A 79 -7.49 -0.63 8.73
CA VAL A 79 -6.64 -1.51 9.52
C VAL A 79 -5.28 -0.89 9.78
N GLN A 80 -4.93 -0.89 11.05
CA GLN A 80 -3.61 -0.54 11.55
C GLN A 80 -2.66 -1.72 11.31
N TYR A 81 -1.67 -1.54 10.43
CA TYR A 81 -0.60 -2.52 10.19
C TYR A 81 0.33 -2.60 11.40
N ASN A 82 0.73 -1.42 11.90
CA ASN A 82 1.49 -1.19 13.14
C ASN A 82 1.18 0.22 13.69
N GLU A 83 1.88 0.65 14.72
CA GLU A 83 1.64 1.93 15.43
C GLU A 83 1.61 3.17 14.52
N ASP A 84 2.36 3.15 13.41
CA ASP A 84 2.57 4.32 12.54
C ASP A 84 2.16 4.06 11.07
N SER A 85 1.46 2.96 10.78
CA SER A 85 1.09 2.61 9.40
C SER A 85 -0.31 2.03 9.33
N PHE A 86 -1.14 2.60 8.48
CA PHE A 86 -2.55 2.23 8.32
C PHE A 86 -2.85 1.94 6.84
N VAL A 87 -3.68 0.93 6.62
CA VAL A 87 -4.21 0.55 5.32
C VAL A 87 -5.72 0.76 5.36
N LEU A 88 -6.24 1.58 4.46
CA LEU A 88 -7.65 1.93 4.38
C LEU A 88 -8.21 1.38 3.07
N ARG A 89 -9.33 0.67 3.14
CA ARG A 89 -10.02 0.13 1.96
C ARG A 89 -11.36 0.81 1.77
N GLN A 90 -11.62 1.30 0.57
CA GLN A 90 -12.94 1.77 0.18
C GLN A 90 -13.92 0.59 0.02
N ASN A 91 -15.16 0.75 0.49
CA ASN A 91 -16.18 -0.28 0.38
C ASN A 91 -16.49 -0.66 -1.08
N VAL A 92 -16.47 -1.96 -1.39
CA VAL A 92 -16.71 -2.53 -2.74
C VAL A 92 -18.07 -2.15 -3.33
N CYS A 93 -19.08 -1.93 -2.49
CA CYS A 93 -20.42 -1.51 -2.92
C CYS A 93 -20.50 -0.01 -3.21
N VAL A 94 -19.50 0.78 -2.80
CA VAL A 94 -19.38 2.20 -3.16
C VAL A 94 -18.61 2.35 -4.47
N HIS A 95 -17.48 1.65 -4.60
CA HIS A 95 -16.74 1.55 -5.84
C HIS A 95 -16.26 0.11 -6.04
N TRP A 96 -16.51 -0.46 -7.22
CA TRP A 96 -16.29 -1.87 -7.50
C TRP A 96 -14.81 -2.28 -7.46
N GLU A 97 -13.88 -1.37 -7.70
CA GLU A 97 -12.43 -1.63 -7.52
C GLU A 97 -12.06 -1.73 -6.04
N ALA A 98 -12.81 -1.06 -5.15
CA ALA A 98 -12.56 -1.03 -3.72
C ALA A 98 -11.11 -0.62 -3.37
N PRO A 99 -10.64 0.55 -3.88
CA PRO A 99 -9.25 0.94 -3.80
C PRO A 99 -8.72 1.03 -2.36
N PHE A 100 -7.43 0.75 -2.23
CA PHE A 100 -6.65 0.94 -1.02
C PHE A 100 -5.99 2.31 -1.01
N THR A 101 -5.90 2.89 0.17
CA THR A 101 -5.11 4.09 0.46
C THR A 101 -4.26 3.82 1.70
N TYR A 102 -3.07 4.41 1.76
CA TYR A 102 -2.09 4.10 2.80
C TYR A 102 -1.76 5.35 3.59
N LEU A 103 -1.90 5.31 4.91
CA LEU A 103 -1.59 6.44 5.79
C LEU A 103 -0.39 6.08 6.67
N LEU A 104 0.72 6.77 6.45
CA LEU A 104 2.00 6.55 7.14
C LEU A 104 2.33 7.76 8.01
N PHE A 105 2.87 7.52 9.19
CA PHE A 105 3.29 8.56 10.12
C PHE A 105 4.81 8.55 10.32
N GLY A 106 5.39 9.76 10.47
CA GLY A 106 6.74 10.01 10.96
C GLY A 106 6.74 11.03 12.09
N ASN A 107 7.93 11.44 12.57
CA ASN A 107 8.05 12.37 13.70
C ASN A 107 7.61 13.82 13.40
N GLN A 108 7.43 14.23 12.15
CA GLN A 108 7.10 15.61 11.78
C GLN A 108 5.83 15.72 10.92
N GLY A 109 5.28 14.60 10.42
CA GLY A 109 4.08 14.62 9.60
C GLY A 109 3.58 13.24 9.23
N ALA A 110 2.54 13.22 8.41
CA ALA A 110 1.95 12.03 7.84
C ALA A 110 1.93 12.09 6.31
N LEU A 111 1.95 10.92 5.67
CA LEU A 111 1.76 10.73 4.24
C LEU A 111 0.51 9.91 3.98
N LEU A 112 -0.40 10.43 3.17
CA LEU A 112 -1.49 9.66 2.57
C LEU A 112 -1.11 9.35 1.11
N ILE A 113 -0.96 8.07 0.80
CA ILE A 113 -0.74 7.56 -0.56
C ILE A 113 -2.09 7.18 -1.14
N ASP A 114 -2.42 7.80 -2.27
CA ASP A 114 -3.70 7.71 -2.97
C ASP A 114 -4.89 8.21 -2.14
N SER A 115 -6.04 8.36 -2.79
CA SER A 115 -7.26 8.95 -2.22
C SER A 115 -8.55 8.24 -2.64
N GLY A 116 -8.44 7.06 -3.27
CA GLY A 116 -9.57 6.24 -3.70
C GLY A 116 -10.41 6.84 -4.83
N ALA A 117 -11.50 6.14 -5.17
CA ALA A 117 -12.26 6.34 -6.40
C ALA A 117 -13.52 7.20 -6.23
N THR A 118 -13.78 7.77 -5.05
CA THR A 118 -15.04 8.47 -4.80
C THR A 118 -14.86 9.83 -4.13
N ALA A 119 -15.24 10.88 -4.86
CA ALA A 119 -15.24 12.26 -4.39
C ALA A 119 -16.25 12.55 -3.27
N ASN A 120 -17.43 11.92 -3.32
CA ASN A 120 -18.52 12.24 -2.40
C ASN A 120 -18.28 11.65 -1.00
N ALA A 121 -18.01 12.52 -0.03
CA ALA A 121 -17.77 12.17 1.38
C ALA A 121 -18.94 11.39 2.03
N LYS A 122 -20.19 11.54 1.56
CA LYS A 122 -21.32 10.74 2.09
C LYS A 122 -21.20 9.26 1.74
N HIS A 123 -20.49 8.92 0.66
CA HIS A 123 -20.28 7.56 0.21
C HIS A 123 -18.91 7.03 0.58
N TYR A 124 -17.89 7.89 0.60
CA TYR A 124 -16.52 7.55 1.00
C TYR A 124 -15.94 8.69 1.85
N PRO A 125 -16.16 8.72 3.18
CA PRO A 125 -15.73 9.80 4.07
C PRO A 125 -14.23 9.70 4.41
N LEU A 126 -13.37 9.77 3.38
CA LEU A 126 -11.93 9.56 3.53
C LEU A 126 -11.30 10.64 4.43
N ARG A 127 -11.58 11.92 4.19
CA ARG A 127 -11.00 13.00 5.00
C ARG A 127 -11.37 12.85 6.48
N GLU A 128 -12.66 12.64 6.77
CA GLU A 128 -13.13 12.47 8.16
C GLU A 128 -12.41 11.29 8.84
N THR A 129 -12.26 10.18 8.12
CA THR A 129 -11.54 9.00 8.61
C THR A 129 -10.07 9.29 8.88
N VAL A 130 -9.37 9.94 7.94
CA VAL A 130 -7.96 10.31 8.08
C VAL A 130 -7.76 11.31 9.22
N ASP A 131 -8.61 12.33 9.34
CA ASP A 131 -8.55 13.32 10.43
C ASP A 131 -8.76 12.68 11.81
N ALA A 132 -9.65 11.69 11.92
CA ALA A 132 -9.86 10.94 13.15
C ALA A 132 -8.62 10.10 13.53
N ILE A 133 -7.98 9.43 12.55
CA ILE A 133 -6.76 8.66 12.79
C ILE A 133 -5.61 9.60 13.20
N ILE A 134 -5.40 10.70 12.47
CA ILE A 134 -4.36 11.69 12.77
C ILE A 134 -4.56 12.28 14.17
N THR A 135 -5.80 12.61 14.55
CA THR A 135 -6.10 13.16 15.88
C THR A 135 -5.75 12.17 16.98
N ARG A 136 -6.17 10.89 16.85
CA ARG A 136 -5.88 9.85 17.83
C ARG A 136 -4.38 9.55 17.92
N TRP A 137 -3.71 9.46 16.77
CA TRP A 137 -2.27 9.22 16.71
C TRP A 137 -1.50 10.38 17.33
N GLY A 138 -1.86 11.62 17.00
CA GLY A 138 -1.26 12.83 17.57
C GLY A 138 -1.40 12.87 19.08
N GLN A 139 -2.59 12.58 19.63
CA GLN A 139 -2.81 12.47 21.07
C GLN A 139 -1.90 11.43 21.72
N ALA A 140 -1.78 10.22 21.14
CA ALA A 140 -0.91 9.17 21.64
C ALA A 140 0.58 9.54 21.59
N ARG A 141 0.97 10.41 20.64
CA ARG A 141 2.35 10.88 20.46
C ARG A 141 2.65 12.23 21.11
N GLY A 142 1.71 12.82 21.86
CA GLY A 142 1.91 14.14 22.48
C GLY A 142 2.01 15.29 21.47
N ARG A 143 1.38 15.14 20.29
CA ARG A 143 1.40 16.11 19.19
C ARG A 143 0.03 16.75 19.00
N SER A 144 -0.02 18.07 19.12
CA SER A 144 -1.24 18.86 18.89
C SER A 144 -1.47 19.19 17.41
N LYS A 145 -0.44 19.06 16.57
CA LYS A 145 -0.49 19.25 15.12
C LYS A 145 0.32 18.18 14.41
N VAL A 146 -0.24 17.63 13.34
CA VAL A 146 0.41 16.66 12.46
C VAL A 146 0.11 17.07 11.01
N PRO A 147 1.06 17.72 10.32
CA PRO A 147 0.94 18.04 8.91
C PRO A 147 0.67 16.79 8.07
N LEU A 148 -0.08 16.94 6.98
CA LEU A 148 -0.39 15.85 6.05
C LEU A 148 0.17 16.16 4.66
N THR A 149 0.95 15.25 4.09
CA THR A 149 1.26 15.22 2.67
C THR A 149 0.34 14.21 1.98
N ILE A 150 -0.24 14.56 0.84
CA ILE A 150 -1.02 13.64 0.01
C ILE A 150 -0.30 13.47 -1.32
N ALA A 151 0.05 12.24 -1.66
CA ALA A 151 0.74 11.89 -2.88
C ALA A 151 -0.04 10.79 -3.60
N LEU A 152 -0.01 10.80 -4.93
CA LEU A 152 -0.67 9.79 -5.75
C LEU A 152 0.38 8.90 -6.39
N THR A 153 0.08 7.60 -6.51
CA THR A 153 0.85 6.66 -7.34
C THR A 153 0.72 6.98 -8.83
N SER A 154 -0.37 7.66 -9.22
CA SER A 154 -0.57 8.26 -10.54
C SER A 154 -1.62 9.38 -10.46
N GLY A 155 -1.36 10.52 -11.11
CA GLY A 155 -2.35 11.58 -11.29
C GLY A 155 -3.38 11.26 -12.38
N GLU A 156 -3.06 10.35 -13.31
CA GLU A 156 -3.97 9.87 -14.36
C GLU A 156 -5.01 8.85 -13.85
N ASP A 157 -4.72 8.21 -12.72
CA ASP A 157 -5.54 7.12 -12.19
C ASP A 157 -6.78 7.62 -11.42
N ILE A 158 -7.91 7.67 -12.12
CA ILE A 158 -9.19 8.04 -11.54
C ILE A 158 -9.74 7.03 -10.52
N ALA A 159 -9.24 5.80 -10.49
CA ALA A 159 -9.59 4.85 -9.43
C ALA A 159 -8.94 5.19 -8.10
N GLN A 160 -7.90 6.02 -8.11
CA GLN A 160 -7.07 6.31 -6.94
C GLN A 160 -7.06 7.80 -6.54
N ASN A 161 -7.56 8.73 -7.35
CA ASN A 161 -7.38 10.17 -7.11
C ASN A 161 -8.65 10.99 -6.78
N GLN A 162 -9.84 10.39 -6.80
CA GLN A 162 -11.10 11.15 -6.76
C GLN A 162 -11.43 11.66 -5.36
N GLY A 163 -10.98 10.98 -4.30
CA GLY A 163 -11.18 11.46 -2.93
C GLY A 163 -10.33 12.69 -2.57
N LEU A 164 -9.36 13.05 -3.40
CA LEU A 164 -8.47 14.20 -3.18
C LEU A 164 -9.25 15.50 -2.95
N VAL A 165 -10.40 15.67 -3.61
CA VAL A 165 -11.26 16.86 -3.46
C VAL A 165 -11.75 17.08 -2.03
N GLN A 166 -11.84 16.04 -1.21
CA GLN A 166 -12.27 16.15 0.19
C GLN A 166 -11.27 16.94 1.04
N PHE A 167 -9.99 16.94 0.64
CA PHE A 167 -8.89 17.60 1.34
C PHE A 167 -8.72 19.07 0.95
N ALA A 168 -9.54 19.59 0.03
CA ALA A 168 -9.56 21.00 -0.29
C ALA A 168 -9.78 21.86 0.97
N GLY A 169 -8.89 22.83 1.19
CA GLY A 169 -8.95 23.72 2.36
C GLY A 169 -8.66 23.05 3.70
N ARG A 170 -8.17 21.80 3.73
CA ARG A 170 -7.68 21.19 4.98
C ARG A 170 -6.41 21.94 5.44
N PRO A 171 -6.36 22.47 6.67
CA PRO A 171 -5.16 23.12 7.19
C PRO A 171 -3.94 22.20 7.21
N ASP A 172 -2.73 22.77 7.22
CA ASP A 172 -1.45 22.05 7.34
C ASP A 172 -1.34 20.84 6.40
N THR A 173 -1.82 20.99 5.16
CA THR A 173 -1.87 19.92 4.17
C THR A 173 -1.14 20.31 2.89
N ASN A 174 -0.17 19.51 2.48
CA ASN A 174 0.51 19.62 1.19
C ASN A 174 -0.04 18.55 0.23
N ILE A 175 -0.57 18.96 -0.92
CA ILE A 175 -0.99 18.04 -1.97
C ILE A 175 0.07 18.09 -3.07
N VAL A 176 0.69 16.94 -3.36
CA VAL A 176 1.67 16.85 -4.44
C VAL A 176 1.00 17.22 -5.77
N PRO A 177 1.59 18.12 -6.57
CA PRO A 177 1.02 18.51 -7.86
C PRO A 177 0.88 17.31 -8.81
N THR A 178 -0.25 17.22 -9.50
CA THR A 178 -0.52 16.15 -10.48
C THR A 178 0.07 16.38 -11.88
N PRO A 179 0.24 17.63 -12.39
CA PRO A 179 0.87 17.79 -13.71
C PRO A 179 2.30 17.26 -13.72
N LEU A 180 2.59 16.34 -14.65
CA LEU A 180 3.83 15.55 -14.66
C LEU A 180 5.11 16.37 -14.49
N ASP A 181 5.26 17.49 -15.21
CA ASP A 181 6.49 18.30 -15.12
C ASP A 181 6.65 19.01 -13.75
N VAL A 182 5.54 19.35 -13.11
CA VAL A 182 5.52 19.95 -11.77
C VAL A 182 5.74 18.86 -10.71
N MET A 183 5.16 17.68 -10.89
CA MET A 183 5.41 16.50 -10.05
C MET A 183 6.89 16.11 -10.07
N LYS A 184 7.49 16.03 -11.27
CA LYS A 184 8.92 15.77 -11.44
C LYS A 184 9.77 16.81 -10.72
N GLN A 185 9.39 18.08 -10.76
CA GLN A 185 10.09 19.11 -9.99
C GLN A 185 9.95 18.88 -8.48
N HIS A 186 8.75 18.56 -8.00
CA HIS A 186 8.48 18.34 -6.58
C HIS A 186 9.37 17.25 -5.99
N TYR A 187 9.52 16.13 -6.68
CA TYR A 187 10.35 15.01 -6.21
C TYR A 187 11.83 15.10 -6.63
N GLY A 188 12.25 16.16 -7.34
CA GLY A 188 13.64 16.31 -7.79
C GLY A 188 14.04 15.48 -9.02
N PHE A 189 13.08 15.01 -9.81
CA PHE A 189 13.30 14.18 -11.00
C PHE A 189 13.62 14.94 -12.30
N ARG A 190 13.66 16.28 -12.31
CA ARG A 190 13.73 17.08 -13.56
C ARG A 190 14.79 16.63 -14.57
N SER A 191 15.96 16.22 -14.09
CA SER A 191 17.09 15.79 -14.94
C SER A 191 17.33 14.28 -14.94
N SER A 192 16.55 13.52 -14.18
CA SER A 192 16.79 12.10 -13.92
C SER A 192 15.59 11.21 -14.19
N TRP A 193 14.42 11.75 -14.53
CA TRP A 193 13.25 10.92 -14.84
C TRP A 193 13.50 10.01 -16.06
N PRO A 194 13.15 8.71 -16.01
CA PRO A 194 12.59 7.96 -14.88
C PRO A 194 13.64 7.18 -14.06
N SER A 195 14.93 7.46 -14.25
CA SER A 195 16.06 6.77 -13.60
C SER A 195 16.40 7.21 -12.17
N GLY A 196 15.96 8.40 -11.74
CA GLY A 196 16.23 8.93 -10.39
C GLY A 196 15.31 8.38 -9.31
N THR A 197 15.72 8.52 -8.05
CA THR A 197 14.89 8.26 -6.86
C THR A 197 14.70 9.56 -6.08
N GLY A 198 13.48 9.83 -5.65
CA GLY A 198 13.10 10.99 -4.85
C GLY A 198 12.80 10.58 -3.41
N ALA A 199 12.40 11.53 -2.57
CA ALA A 199 12.08 11.23 -1.18
C ALA A 199 10.98 12.14 -0.62
N ILE A 200 10.22 11.63 0.33
CA ILE A 200 9.33 12.38 1.22
C ILE A 200 9.77 12.10 2.65
N ASP A 201 10.29 13.11 3.35
CA ASP A 201 10.71 13.00 4.75
C ASP A 201 9.53 13.32 5.68
N LEU A 202 9.14 12.34 6.51
CA LEU A 202 8.08 12.48 7.50
C LEU A 202 8.62 12.82 8.90
N GLY A 203 9.88 13.20 9.02
CA GLY A 203 10.60 13.34 10.28
C GLY A 203 11.21 11.99 10.67
N ASP A 204 12.40 11.71 10.15
CA ASP A 204 13.20 10.49 10.37
C ASP A 204 12.67 9.22 9.68
N ARG A 205 11.39 9.18 9.31
CA ARG A 205 10.84 8.17 8.38
C ARG A 205 10.84 8.72 6.96
N VAL A 206 11.88 8.39 6.20
CA VAL A 206 12.04 8.85 4.81
C VAL A 206 11.44 7.82 3.85
N ILE A 207 10.43 8.24 3.09
CA ILE A 207 9.78 7.42 2.06
C ILE A 207 10.49 7.66 0.72
N GLU A 208 11.07 6.62 0.13
CA GLU A 208 11.71 6.70 -1.19
C GLU A 208 10.64 6.69 -2.29
N VAL A 209 10.78 7.54 -3.31
CA VAL A 209 9.85 7.67 -4.44
C VAL A 209 10.54 7.20 -5.71
N ILE A 210 9.97 6.19 -6.37
CA ILE A 210 10.57 5.52 -7.53
C ILE A 210 9.66 5.75 -8.75
N PRO A 211 10.15 6.36 -9.84
CA PRO A 211 9.40 6.44 -11.09
C PRO A 211 9.09 5.05 -11.65
N THR A 212 7.82 4.79 -11.94
CA THR A 212 7.30 3.55 -12.53
C THR A 212 6.36 3.82 -13.71
N PRO A 213 6.74 4.65 -14.72
CA PRO A 213 5.92 4.83 -15.90
C PRO A 213 5.67 3.49 -16.61
N GLY A 214 4.47 3.31 -17.15
CA GLY A 214 4.09 2.10 -17.88
C GLY A 214 2.58 1.88 -17.90
N THR A 215 1.99 1.61 -16.73
CA THR A 215 0.51 1.62 -16.54
C THR A 215 -0.03 3.03 -16.77
N HIS A 216 0.62 4.03 -16.17
CA HIS A 216 0.37 5.44 -16.35
C HIS A 216 1.68 6.14 -16.68
N LYS A 217 1.64 7.25 -17.44
CA LYS A 217 2.89 7.92 -17.87
C LYS A 217 3.60 8.67 -16.74
N ASP A 218 2.85 9.01 -15.69
CA ASP A 218 3.27 9.72 -14.49
C ASP A 218 3.40 8.79 -13.27
N GLY A 219 3.35 7.47 -13.49
CA GLY A 219 3.38 6.47 -12.43
C GLY A 219 4.61 6.57 -11.53
N VAL A 220 4.40 6.47 -10.22
CA VAL A 220 5.43 6.35 -9.19
C VAL A 220 5.05 5.28 -8.16
N ALA A 221 6.05 4.63 -7.58
CA ALA A 221 5.93 3.77 -6.41
C ALA A 221 6.58 4.44 -5.19
N PHE A 222 6.09 4.10 -4.00
CA PHE A 222 6.62 4.60 -2.73
C PHE A 222 7.18 3.43 -1.93
N TYR A 223 8.43 3.52 -1.50
CA TYR A 223 9.03 2.52 -0.62
C TYR A 223 9.21 3.09 0.78
N ASP A 224 8.67 2.39 1.77
CA ASP A 224 8.86 2.68 3.18
C ASP A 224 9.94 1.76 3.76
N PRO A 225 11.15 2.27 4.07
CA PRO A 225 12.23 1.46 4.64
C PRO A 225 11.89 0.88 6.01
N TYR A 226 11.09 1.59 6.81
CA TYR A 226 10.71 1.16 8.16
C TYR A 226 9.96 -0.17 8.13
N CYS A 227 8.91 -0.29 7.31
CA CYS A 227 8.16 -1.55 7.17
C CYS A 227 8.71 -2.46 6.05
N GLN A 228 9.66 -1.97 5.25
CA GLN A 228 10.09 -2.54 3.96
C GLN A 228 8.90 -2.85 3.04
N ILE A 229 7.97 -1.91 2.90
CA ILE A 229 6.79 -2.07 2.06
C ILE A 229 6.91 -1.18 0.82
N LEU A 230 6.65 -1.75 -0.35
CA LEU A 230 6.56 -1.02 -1.60
C LEU A 230 5.09 -0.83 -2.00
N PHE A 231 4.64 0.42 -2.06
CA PHE A 231 3.31 0.83 -2.50
C PHE A 231 3.34 1.18 -3.99
N THR A 232 2.59 0.43 -4.80
CA THR A 232 2.74 0.45 -6.27
C THR A 232 1.51 0.91 -7.02
N GLY A 233 0.41 1.22 -6.34
CA GLY A 233 -0.86 1.55 -6.99
C GLY A 233 -1.23 0.48 -8.02
N ASP A 234 -1.62 0.92 -9.21
CA ASP A 234 -2.01 0.03 -10.32
C ASP A 234 -0.81 -0.45 -11.18
N PHE A 235 0.43 -0.19 -10.76
CA PHE A 235 1.63 -0.70 -11.45
C PHE A 235 1.85 -2.20 -11.19
N LEU A 236 1.73 -2.61 -9.93
CA LEU A 236 1.80 -4.01 -9.49
C LEU A 236 0.78 -4.25 -8.38
N TYR A 237 -0.16 -5.15 -8.60
CA TYR A 237 -1.21 -5.48 -7.63
C TYR A 237 -1.86 -6.81 -8.00
N PRO A 238 -2.58 -7.46 -7.07
CA PRO A 238 -3.30 -8.69 -7.37
C PRO A 238 -4.54 -8.43 -8.23
N GLY A 239 -4.34 -8.10 -9.51
CA GLY A 239 -5.44 -7.83 -10.45
C GLY A 239 -5.03 -7.67 -11.91
N LYS A 240 -5.87 -6.96 -12.67
CA LYS A 240 -5.76 -6.79 -14.13
C LYS A 240 -4.94 -5.54 -14.47
N ILE A 241 -3.63 -5.69 -14.59
CA ILE A 241 -2.69 -4.60 -14.89
C ILE A 241 -2.87 -4.15 -16.34
N ASN A 242 -3.37 -2.93 -16.52
CA ASN A 242 -3.53 -2.29 -17.83
C ASN A 242 -2.25 -1.55 -18.21
N ILE A 243 -1.58 -1.97 -19.29
CA ILE A 243 -0.31 -1.41 -19.72
C ILE A 243 -0.59 -0.37 -20.80
N SER A 244 -0.30 0.91 -20.50
CA SER A 244 -0.44 2.02 -21.47
C SER A 244 0.78 2.15 -22.38
N ASN A 245 1.98 1.86 -21.87
CA ASN A 245 3.22 1.83 -22.64
C ASN A 245 4.09 0.66 -22.16
N ASP A 246 4.22 -0.37 -22.99
CA ASP A 246 4.93 -1.61 -22.66
C ASP A 246 6.45 -1.45 -22.56
N ARG A 247 7.05 -0.55 -23.33
CA ARG A 247 8.48 -0.24 -23.26
C ARG A 247 8.82 0.43 -21.93
N ASP A 248 8.03 1.42 -21.53
CA ASP A 248 8.20 2.08 -20.25
C ASP A 248 7.92 1.11 -19.10
N PHE A 249 6.86 0.28 -19.21
CA PHE A 249 6.51 -0.72 -18.21
C PHE A 249 7.63 -1.74 -17.98
N VAL A 250 8.20 -2.32 -19.05
CA VAL A 250 9.35 -3.24 -18.97
C VAL A 250 10.57 -2.54 -18.36
N THR A 251 10.91 -1.33 -18.82
CA THR A 251 12.05 -0.58 -18.30
C THR A 251 11.86 -0.25 -16.81
N SER A 252 10.64 0.07 -16.40
CA SER A 252 10.29 0.32 -15.00
C SER A 252 10.42 -0.92 -14.13
N LEU A 253 10.01 -2.08 -14.62
CA LEU A 253 10.19 -3.36 -13.91
C LEU A 253 11.66 -3.75 -13.77
N GLU A 254 12.50 -3.47 -14.78
CA GLU A 254 13.96 -3.69 -14.67
C GLU A 254 14.59 -2.83 -13.58
N ARG A 255 14.24 -1.53 -13.53
CA ARG A 255 14.69 -0.64 -12.45
C ARG A 255 14.16 -1.10 -11.09
N LEU A 256 12.88 -1.46 -11.01
CA LEU A 256 12.25 -1.90 -9.78
C LEU A 256 12.82 -3.23 -9.27
N LYS A 257 13.22 -4.14 -10.18
CA LYS A 257 13.94 -5.37 -9.84
C LYS A 257 15.28 -5.07 -9.20
N THR A 258 16.08 -4.16 -9.78
CA THR A 258 17.36 -3.75 -9.21
C THR A 258 17.17 -3.08 -7.84
N PHE A 259 16.18 -2.19 -7.73
CA PHE A 259 15.82 -1.55 -6.47
C PHE A 259 15.40 -2.58 -5.40
N ALA A 260 14.56 -3.55 -5.75
CA ALA A 260 14.11 -4.58 -4.83
C ALA A 260 15.24 -5.53 -4.39
N ALA A 261 16.23 -5.79 -5.25
CA ALA A 261 17.41 -6.56 -4.86
C ALA A 261 18.28 -5.81 -3.83
N ASP A 262 18.33 -4.48 -3.90
CA ASP A 262 19.08 -3.63 -2.98
C ASP A 262 18.33 -3.37 -1.66
N ARG A 263 17.03 -3.05 -1.74
CA ARG A 263 16.20 -2.67 -0.58
C ARG A 263 15.48 -3.84 0.10
N SER A 264 15.44 -5.01 -0.54
CA SER A 264 14.79 -6.21 0.00
C SER A 264 13.38 -5.95 0.58
N PRO A 265 12.42 -5.43 -0.22
CA PRO A 265 11.07 -5.22 0.29
C PRO A 265 10.50 -6.52 0.85
N LYS A 266 9.74 -6.44 1.93
CA LYS A 266 9.00 -7.56 2.52
C LYS A 266 7.72 -7.84 1.75
N TRP A 267 7.00 -6.78 1.36
CA TRP A 267 5.72 -6.86 0.67
C TRP A 267 5.60 -5.79 -0.39
N ILE A 268 4.83 -6.09 -1.43
CA ILE A 268 4.29 -5.12 -2.39
C ILE A 268 2.79 -4.99 -2.14
N LEU A 269 2.30 -3.76 -1.97
CA LEU A 269 0.89 -3.44 -1.77
C LEU A 269 0.41 -2.52 -2.89
N GLY A 270 -0.61 -2.98 -3.62
CA GLY A 270 -1.12 -2.31 -4.81
C GLY A 270 -2.40 -1.49 -4.59
N GLY A 271 -3.01 -1.01 -5.66
CA GLY A 271 -4.18 -0.14 -5.61
C GLY A 271 -5.49 -0.83 -5.25
N HIS A 272 -5.68 -2.10 -5.62
CA HIS A 272 -6.89 -2.89 -5.34
C HIS A 272 -6.64 -4.39 -5.50
N ILE A 273 -7.69 -5.20 -5.29
CA ILE A 273 -7.69 -6.65 -5.53
C ILE A 273 -8.79 -6.99 -6.54
N GLU A 274 -8.39 -7.69 -7.60
CA GLU A 274 -9.32 -8.26 -8.58
C GLU A 274 -9.12 -9.76 -8.75
N MET A 275 -7.93 -10.29 -8.43
CA MET A 275 -7.69 -11.72 -8.43
C MET A 275 -8.49 -12.41 -7.33
N MET A 276 -8.91 -13.64 -7.60
CA MET A 276 -9.46 -14.55 -6.61
C MET A 276 -8.31 -15.28 -5.88
N PHE A 277 -8.62 -15.92 -4.75
CA PHE A 277 -7.67 -16.84 -4.10
C PHE A 277 -7.30 -18.04 -4.99
N VAL A 278 -8.10 -18.30 -6.04
CA VAL A 278 -7.84 -19.32 -7.04
C VAL A 278 -6.90 -18.76 -8.12
N PRO A 279 -5.72 -19.35 -8.34
CA PRO A 279 -4.73 -18.87 -9.31
C PRO A 279 -5.31 -18.61 -10.71
N GLY A 280 -4.98 -17.45 -11.28
CA GLY A 280 -5.39 -17.07 -12.64
C GLY A 280 -6.87 -16.74 -12.80
N ARG A 281 -7.66 -16.80 -11.73
CA ARG A 281 -9.07 -16.38 -11.73
C ARG A 281 -9.17 -14.98 -11.15
N TYR A 282 -10.02 -14.17 -11.75
CA TYR A 282 -10.28 -12.80 -11.32
C TYR A 282 -11.75 -12.47 -11.46
N TYR A 283 -12.17 -11.46 -10.70
CA TYR A 283 -13.52 -10.93 -10.77
C TYR A 283 -13.76 -10.15 -12.07
N PRO A 284 -14.95 -10.26 -12.68
CA PRO A 284 -15.30 -9.39 -13.78
C PRO A 284 -15.36 -7.93 -13.30
N ARG A 285 -15.13 -7.02 -14.25
CA ARG A 285 -15.32 -5.59 -14.02
C ARG A 285 -16.73 -5.32 -13.46
N PHE A 286 -16.83 -4.33 -12.57
CA PHE A 286 -18.08 -3.95 -11.89
C PHE A 286 -18.65 -4.95 -10.87
N ALA A 287 -17.96 -6.04 -10.55
CA ALA A 287 -18.38 -6.93 -9.47
C ALA A 287 -18.36 -6.19 -8.11
N THR A 288 -19.53 -6.07 -7.47
CA THR A 288 -19.68 -5.47 -6.12
C THR A 288 -19.70 -6.49 -4.99
N TYR A 289 -19.53 -7.78 -5.31
CA TYR A 289 -19.46 -8.88 -4.36
C TYR A 289 -18.27 -9.79 -4.68
N LYS A 290 -17.24 -9.72 -3.83
CA LYS A 290 -15.94 -10.35 -4.06
C LYS A 290 -15.46 -11.20 -2.88
N PRO A 291 -16.23 -12.19 -2.40
CA PRO A 291 -15.95 -12.91 -1.15
C PRO A 291 -14.68 -13.78 -1.16
N TYR A 292 -14.11 -14.01 -2.34
CA TYR A 292 -13.03 -14.94 -2.64
C TYR A 292 -11.80 -14.21 -3.19
N GLU A 293 -11.63 -12.92 -2.88
CA GLU A 293 -10.43 -12.17 -3.25
C GLU A 293 -9.14 -12.85 -2.77
N ARG A 294 -8.10 -12.65 -3.56
CA ARG A 294 -6.71 -12.86 -3.12
C ARG A 294 -6.39 -11.93 -1.95
N ILE A 295 -5.32 -12.23 -1.22
CA ILE A 295 -4.80 -11.27 -0.23
C ILE A 295 -4.15 -10.08 -0.94
N LEU A 296 -4.08 -8.93 -0.26
CA LEU A 296 -3.47 -7.71 -0.81
C LEU A 296 -1.97 -7.87 -1.05
N GLN A 297 -1.29 -8.56 -0.14
CA GLN A 297 0.16 -8.66 -0.14
C GLN A 297 0.68 -9.54 -1.27
N LEU A 298 1.51 -8.96 -2.14
CA LEU A 298 2.34 -9.71 -3.07
C LEU A 298 3.76 -9.87 -2.50
N ALA A 299 4.34 -11.04 -2.71
CA ALA A 299 5.76 -11.27 -2.43
C ALA A 299 6.63 -10.58 -3.49
N PRO A 300 7.85 -10.10 -3.14
CA PRO A 300 8.73 -9.38 -4.07
C PRO A 300 9.10 -10.17 -5.34
N ASP A 301 9.11 -11.51 -5.26
CA ASP A 301 9.41 -12.39 -6.39
C ASP A 301 8.48 -12.17 -7.58
N VAL A 302 7.28 -11.61 -7.35
CA VAL A 302 6.34 -11.24 -8.42
C VAL A 302 6.96 -10.25 -9.41
N ILE A 303 7.92 -9.41 -9.00
CA ILE A 303 8.60 -8.46 -9.91
C ILE A 303 9.32 -9.22 -11.02
N ASN A 304 10.00 -10.33 -10.69
CA ASN A 304 10.69 -11.16 -11.67
C ASN A 304 9.70 -11.81 -12.64
N GLU A 305 8.59 -12.33 -12.10
CA GLU A 305 7.55 -12.97 -12.89
C GLU A 305 6.87 -11.98 -13.86
N VAL A 306 6.45 -10.81 -13.36
CA VAL A 306 5.83 -9.77 -14.19
C VAL A 306 6.81 -9.28 -15.25
N LEU A 307 8.09 -9.06 -14.90
CA LEU A 307 9.10 -8.67 -15.89
C LEU A 307 9.28 -9.71 -17.01
N GLN A 308 9.30 -10.99 -16.66
CA GLN A 308 9.38 -12.07 -17.66
C GLN A 308 8.21 -12.00 -18.64
N TYR A 309 6.97 -11.95 -18.13
CA TYR A 309 5.78 -11.96 -18.98
C TYR A 309 5.50 -10.63 -19.66
N ALA A 310 5.93 -9.51 -19.09
CA ALA A 310 5.89 -8.21 -19.74
C ALA A 310 6.78 -8.19 -21.00
N ARG A 311 7.98 -8.79 -20.93
CA ARG A 311 8.85 -8.97 -22.11
C ARG A 311 8.23 -9.89 -23.15
N GLU A 312 7.51 -10.93 -22.72
CA GLU A 312 6.83 -11.85 -23.64
C GLU A 312 5.73 -11.17 -24.46
N ILE A 313 4.96 -10.28 -23.82
CA ILE A 313 3.83 -9.59 -24.47
C ILE A 313 4.21 -8.24 -25.11
N GLN A 314 5.43 -7.75 -24.90
CA GLN A 314 5.89 -6.48 -25.46
C GLN A 314 5.73 -6.47 -26.99
N GLY A 315 5.15 -5.40 -27.52
CA GLY A 315 4.83 -5.23 -28.93
C GLY A 315 3.65 -6.05 -29.43
N LYS A 316 2.87 -6.68 -28.54
CA LYS A 316 1.71 -7.51 -28.88
C LYS A 316 0.44 -7.01 -28.20
N ASP A 317 -0.63 -6.90 -28.96
CA ASP A 317 -1.98 -6.70 -28.43
C ASP A 317 -2.46 -8.02 -27.83
N MET A 318 -2.30 -8.17 -26.51
CA MET A 318 -2.48 -9.44 -25.83
C MET A 318 -2.93 -9.29 -24.38
N LEU A 319 -3.81 -10.19 -23.98
CA LEU A 319 -4.11 -10.50 -22.58
C LEU A 319 -3.35 -11.76 -22.17
N LEU A 320 -2.59 -11.70 -21.07
CA LEU A 320 -1.87 -12.84 -20.51
C LEU A 320 -2.21 -13.04 -19.03
N ILE A 321 -2.71 -14.24 -18.69
CA ILE A 321 -3.12 -14.61 -17.33
C ILE A 321 -1.93 -15.19 -16.56
N ARG A 322 -1.78 -14.81 -15.28
CA ARG A 322 -0.83 -15.39 -14.32
C ARG A 322 -1.53 -15.68 -12.98
N PRO A 323 -0.93 -16.46 -12.07
CA PRO A 323 -1.55 -16.81 -10.80
C PRO A 323 -2.07 -15.63 -10.00
N ASP A 324 -1.23 -14.59 -9.85
CA ASP A 324 -1.50 -13.42 -9.00
C ASP A 324 -1.78 -12.13 -9.77
N PHE A 325 -1.73 -12.12 -11.11
CA PHE A 325 -2.02 -10.94 -11.92
C PHE A 325 -2.45 -11.31 -13.34
N VAL A 326 -2.98 -10.35 -14.09
CA VAL A 326 -3.25 -10.48 -15.52
C VAL A 326 -2.71 -9.25 -16.22
N LEU A 327 -1.96 -9.43 -17.30
CA LEU A 327 -1.44 -8.31 -18.10
C LEU A 327 -2.36 -8.06 -19.28
N PHE A 328 -2.74 -6.79 -19.46
CA PHE A 328 -3.49 -6.30 -20.61
C PHE A 328 -2.60 -5.32 -21.37
N ASN A 329 -2.01 -5.76 -22.48
CA ASN A 329 -1.19 -4.92 -23.36
C ASN A 329 -1.91 -4.65 -24.67
N GLY A 330 -2.11 -3.38 -25.04
CA GLY A 330 -2.75 -3.02 -26.31
C GLY A 330 -4.20 -3.50 -26.50
N VAL A 331 -4.85 -3.97 -25.43
CA VAL A 331 -6.19 -4.57 -25.46
C VAL A 331 -7.15 -3.86 -24.51
N SER A 332 -8.46 -4.00 -24.78
CA SER A 332 -9.50 -3.48 -23.90
C SER A 332 -9.43 -4.10 -22.49
N PRO A 333 -9.72 -3.36 -21.41
CA PRO A 333 -9.86 -3.90 -20.05
C PRO A 333 -10.95 -5.00 -19.92
N ASP A 334 -11.85 -5.11 -20.90
CA ASP A 334 -12.88 -6.15 -20.98
C ASP A 334 -12.51 -7.32 -21.93
N GLN A 335 -11.29 -7.32 -22.49
CA GLN A 335 -10.79 -8.39 -23.36
C GLN A 335 -10.88 -9.74 -22.65
N ARG A 336 -11.22 -10.78 -23.42
CA ARG A 336 -11.22 -12.18 -22.96
C ARG A 336 -10.25 -12.99 -23.80
N THR A 337 -9.72 -14.06 -23.22
CA THR A 337 -8.89 -15.03 -23.96
C THR A 337 -9.46 -16.43 -23.78
N PRO A 338 -9.53 -17.26 -24.85
CA PRO A 338 -9.76 -18.69 -24.73
C PRO A 338 -8.48 -19.45 -24.33
N VAL A 339 -7.32 -18.79 -24.41
CA VAL A 339 -6.01 -19.40 -24.14
C VAL A 339 -5.77 -19.41 -22.63
N TRP A 340 -5.61 -20.60 -22.06
CA TRP A 340 -5.18 -20.76 -20.68
C TRP A 340 -3.65 -20.89 -20.62
N PRO A 341 -2.95 -20.10 -19.80
CA PRO A 341 -1.49 -20.09 -19.73
C PRO A 341 -0.94 -21.42 -19.18
N GLU A 342 0.20 -21.85 -19.73
CA GLU A 342 0.93 -23.01 -19.22
C GLU A 342 1.39 -22.78 -17.78
N GLY A 343 1.33 -23.84 -16.95
CA GLY A 343 1.77 -23.79 -15.55
C GLY A 343 0.78 -23.15 -14.57
N VAL A 344 -0.34 -22.58 -15.04
CA VAL A 344 -1.40 -22.07 -14.15
C VAL A 344 -2.50 -23.13 -14.00
N PRO A 345 -2.85 -23.56 -12.77
CA PRO A 345 -3.92 -24.54 -12.58
C PRO A 345 -5.27 -24.04 -13.11
N GLN A 346 -5.90 -24.83 -13.99
CA GLN A 346 -7.23 -24.52 -14.54
C GLN A 346 -8.34 -24.97 -13.58
N ILE A 347 -8.45 -24.29 -12.44
CA ILE A 347 -9.42 -24.63 -11.38
C ILE A 347 -10.75 -23.91 -11.65
N ASN A 348 -11.88 -24.57 -11.43
CA ASN A 348 -13.19 -23.94 -11.41
C ASN A 348 -13.41 -23.27 -10.04
N PRO A 349 -13.44 -21.92 -9.97
CA PRO A 349 -13.66 -21.25 -8.69
C PRO A 349 -15.11 -21.41 -8.23
N PRO A 350 -15.37 -21.32 -6.92
CA PRO A 350 -16.74 -21.17 -6.42
C PRO A 350 -17.38 -19.96 -7.09
N ARG A 351 -18.58 -20.15 -7.65
CA ARG A 351 -19.34 -19.04 -8.24
C ARG A 351 -20.00 -18.28 -7.08
N PRO A 352 -19.72 -16.99 -6.90
CA PRO A 352 -20.40 -16.21 -5.87
C PRO A 352 -21.86 -15.88 -6.25
N PHE A 353 -22.33 -16.35 -7.42
CA PHE A 353 -23.65 -16.16 -8.01
C PHE A 353 -24.13 -17.42 -8.73
#